data_AF-A0A1V6LRH8-F1
#
_entry.id   AF-A0A1V6LRH8-F1
#
_cell.length_a   1.000
_cell.length_b   1.000
_cell.length_c   1.000
_cell.angle_alpha   90.00
_cell.angle_beta   90.00
_cell.angle_gamma   90.00
#
_symmetry.space_group_name_H-M   'P 1'
#
loop_
_entity.id
_entity.type
_entity.pdbx_description
1 polymer ?
#
loop_
_entity_poly.entity_id
_entity_poly.type
_entity_poly.pdbx_seq_one_letter_code
_entity_poly.pdbx_strand_id
1 'polypeptide(L)'
;MASIDQKIETFIDSHFPDIDYSILGNNSESEIHRKALRYEYFVNSIEYYTVQKVIDSEEIKSISTGDLRGIDGMYVILNNQFISFPEKDDSDFYTDWKDRIIEIIDESAKIDAKFVFIQSKSSKIELDKFKGVCDAVYDIFNDQPSDLHSNRQVQTVRYLYEKVCEKEHKLELDVKICAINKDIKTLERTISDAQWTSAIAKQKRDLKSIIFSDVSIGIKSGQEYLEKLEAILAPNQRDYPVKDLKDRFIEITNDKATCYIGYLNLDEINELITTEDDDLDDVFFDNIRYFEGFGDDDSVNSKIYKSLSHNDSIFHLLHNGITITAHSKHFNPQNGNLEIKAFSIINGCQTSNIIYEWVKDNSHSSEYLKTVNIPVKIIITGNTDLRALITETANTANDVKTIQLISITDEAKAIQNMFNIEVRSGDRLYYERLSNQYPEIGESYKIQTTDLFRSYYSTFGVAPHKLTVGYGGFEREMLKRKDFLGTKSNGQTKQDLRTYYISSIAFNYLERFLRSKYPYLLSLRHHFLLLLFISVDKEFHTKVEPYKRSVPENIITGITKLVESKSKFDTRLKKICDLAVDNFDFFIEKTPEKTKVKSKSYYTEEGTEKMIKKFLEKY
;
A
#
# COMPACT_ATOMS: atom_id res chain seq x y z
N MET A 1 11.61 33.79 6.62
CA MET A 1 10.80 32.71 5.99
C MET A 1 11.37 32.48 4.60
N ALA A 2 11.64 31.23 4.22
CA ALA A 2 12.07 30.90 2.86
C ALA A 2 11.00 31.33 1.84
N SER A 3 11.40 31.77 0.64
CA SER A 3 10.45 32.07 -0.43
C SER A 3 9.72 30.80 -0.88
N ILE A 4 8.55 30.96 -1.54
CA ILE A 4 7.80 29.85 -2.15
C ILE A 4 8.72 29.01 -3.05
N ASP A 5 9.55 29.69 -3.84
CA ASP A 5 10.54 29.07 -4.72
C ASP A 5 11.53 28.18 -3.95
N GLN A 6 12.11 28.68 -2.86
CA GLN A 6 13.07 27.92 -2.06
C GLN A 6 12.46 26.67 -1.42
N LYS A 7 11.19 26.75 -0.98
CA LYS A 7 10.48 25.59 -0.43
C LYS A 7 10.23 24.53 -1.50
N ILE A 8 9.81 24.95 -2.70
CA ILE A 8 9.59 24.03 -3.82
C ILE A 8 10.92 23.40 -4.25
N GLU A 9 11.99 24.18 -4.36
CA GLU A 9 13.32 23.66 -4.71
C GLU A 9 13.80 22.61 -3.71
N THR A 10 13.67 22.88 -2.41
CA THR A 10 14.05 21.93 -1.37
C THR A 10 13.25 20.63 -1.46
N PHE A 11 11.94 20.72 -1.74
CA PHE A 11 11.08 19.55 -1.93
C PHE A 11 11.48 18.73 -3.15
N ILE A 12 11.71 19.38 -4.29
CA ILE A 12 12.10 18.68 -5.52
C ILE A 12 13.48 18.05 -5.38
N ASP A 13 14.47 18.76 -4.86
CA ASP A 13 15.83 18.25 -4.72
C ASP A 13 15.91 17.03 -3.75
N SER A 14 14.95 16.90 -2.82
CA SER A 14 14.87 15.78 -1.87
C SER A 14 14.13 14.54 -2.41
N HIS A 15 13.11 14.73 -3.25
CA HIS A 15 12.27 13.63 -3.74
C HIS A 15 12.58 13.23 -5.18
N PHE A 16 13.28 14.07 -5.93
CA PHE A 16 13.64 13.85 -7.33
C PHE A 16 15.11 14.19 -7.60
N PRO A 17 16.07 13.50 -6.93
CA PRO A 17 17.50 13.79 -7.08
C PRO A 17 18.02 13.48 -8.49
N ASP A 18 17.31 12.63 -9.24
CA ASP A 18 17.70 12.14 -10.56
C ASP A 18 17.17 12.99 -11.73
N ILE A 19 16.47 14.12 -11.47
CA ILE A 19 16.06 15.02 -12.55
C ILE A 19 17.31 15.71 -13.13
N ASP A 20 17.67 15.34 -14.35
CA ASP A 20 18.82 15.90 -15.05
C ASP A 20 18.50 17.29 -15.64
N TYR A 21 18.77 18.33 -14.88
CA TYR A 21 18.66 19.72 -15.34
C TYR A 21 19.79 20.14 -16.31
N SER A 22 20.79 19.29 -16.56
CA SER A 22 21.99 19.65 -17.34
C SER A 22 21.71 19.81 -18.84
N ILE A 23 20.64 19.19 -19.34
CA ILE A 23 20.22 19.22 -20.74
C ILE A 23 19.85 20.65 -21.21
N LEU A 24 19.46 21.53 -20.28
CA LEU A 24 18.92 22.85 -20.62
C LEU A 24 19.97 23.94 -20.85
N GLY A 25 21.25 23.75 -20.50
CA GLY A 25 22.29 24.80 -20.57
C GLY A 25 22.23 25.83 -19.43
N ASN A 26 23.21 26.75 -19.35
CA ASN A 26 23.31 27.78 -18.30
C ASN A 26 23.11 29.20 -18.86
N ASN A 27 21.93 29.46 -19.42
CA ASN A 27 21.50 30.80 -19.82
C ASN A 27 20.17 31.17 -19.13
N SER A 28 19.73 32.42 -19.27
CA SER A 28 18.51 32.91 -18.61
C SER A 28 17.23 32.22 -19.09
N GLU A 29 17.18 31.75 -20.34
CA GLU A 29 16.03 30.98 -20.85
C GLU A 29 15.98 29.57 -20.27
N SER A 30 17.14 28.93 -20.13
CA SER A 30 17.31 27.63 -19.47
C SER A 30 16.85 27.66 -18.02
N GLU A 31 17.14 28.75 -17.30
CA GLU A 31 16.76 28.93 -15.90
C GLU A 31 15.24 29.06 -15.73
N ILE A 32 14.57 29.78 -16.64
CA ILE A 32 13.10 29.86 -16.67
C ILE A 32 12.48 28.49 -16.94
N HIS A 33 13.08 27.70 -17.84
CA HIS A 33 12.59 26.36 -18.17
C HIS A 33 12.78 25.36 -17.02
N ARG A 34 13.95 25.37 -16.36
CA ARG A 34 14.20 24.57 -15.14
C ARG A 34 13.19 24.89 -14.04
N LYS A 35 12.89 26.18 -13.86
CA LYS A 35 11.92 26.65 -12.87
C LYS A 35 10.50 26.20 -13.19
N ALA A 36 10.09 26.25 -14.47
CA ALA A 36 8.80 25.74 -14.90
C ALA A 36 8.67 24.23 -14.69
N LEU A 37 9.72 23.46 -15.00
CA LEU A 37 9.73 22.02 -14.80
C LEU A 37 9.63 21.63 -13.31
N ARG A 38 10.37 22.32 -12.43
CA ARG A 38 10.29 22.11 -10.97
C ARG A 38 8.87 22.31 -10.44
N TYR A 39 8.18 23.31 -10.99
CA TYR A 39 6.80 23.61 -10.63
C TYR A 39 5.81 22.56 -11.11
N GLU A 40 5.99 22.05 -12.33
CA GLU A 40 5.19 20.95 -12.86
C GLU A 40 5.31 19.71 -11.96
N TYR A 41 6.54 19.28 -11.67
CA TYR A 41 6.76 18.15 -10.76
C TYR A 41 6.18 18.40 -9.38
N PHE A 42 6.29 19.61 -8.85
CA PHE A 42 5.72 19.96 -7.55
C PHE A 42 4.19 19.82 -7.56
N VAL A 43 3.50 20.43 -8.52
CA VAL A 43 2.03 20.38 -8.59
C VAL A 43 1.55 18.95 -8.84
N ASN A 44 2.19 18.22 -9.76
CA ASN A 44 1.88 16.82 -10.03
C ASN A 44 2.09 15.94 -8.79
N SER A 45 3.13 16.18 -8.00
CA SER A 45 3.38 15.45 -6.74
C SER A 45 2.26 15.63 -5.72
N ILE A 46 1.76 16.85 -5.54
CA ILE A 46 0.69 17.14 -4.58
C ILE A 46 -0.65 16.53 -5.04
N GLU A 47 -0.94 16.60 -6.33
CA GLU A 47 -2.15 15.98 -6.89
C GLU A 47 -2.08 14.45 -6.84
N TYR A 48 -0.92 13.87 -7.15
CA TYR A 48 -0.68 12.43 -6.99
C TYR A 48 -0.85 12.00 -5.52
N TYR A 49 -0.23 12.69 -4.57
CA TYR A 49 -0.37 12.40 -3.15
C TYR A 49 -1.82 12.50 -2.68
N THR A 50 -2.61 13.45 -3.22
CA THR A 50 -4.03 13.58 -2.87
C THR A 50 -4.81 12.29 -3.17
N VAL A 51 -4.39 11.54 -4.20
CA VAL A 51 -5.02 10.28 -4.62
C VAL A 51 -4.35 9.05 -3.99
N GLN A 52 -3.01 8.97 -4.03
CA GLN A 52 -2.24 7.77 -3.67
C GLN A 52 -1.68 7.79 -2.24
N LYS A 53 -1.70 8.96 -1.56
CA LYS A 53 -1.18 9.17 -0.20
C LYS A 53 0.30 8.77 -0.03
N VAL A 54 1.02 8.70 -1.13
CA VAL A 54 2.46 8.46 -1.21
C VAL A 54 3.03 9.35 -2.31
N ILE A 55 4.32 9.66 -2.21
CA ILE A 55 5.08 10.32 -3.28
C ILE A 55 5.94 9.23 -3.92
N ASP A 56 5.64 8.90 -5.19
CA ASP A 56 6.43 7.96 -6.00
C ASP A 56 7.02 8.73 -7.18
N SER A 57 8.34 8.84 -7.24
CA SER A 57 9.01 9.66 -8.24
C SER A 57 8.86 9.11 -9.66
N GLU A 58 8.70 7.81 -9.85
CA GLU A 58 8.55 7.20 -11.18
C GLU A 58 7.11 7.36 -11.70
N GLU A 59 6.11 7.17 -10.84
CA GLU A 59 4.71 7.42 -11.23
C GLU A 59 4.43 8.92 -11.44
N ILE A 60 5.12 9.82 -10.75
CA ILE A 60 4.94 11.26 -10.99
C ILE A 60 5.56 11.67 -12.34
N LYS A 61 6.62 11.01 -12.80
CA LYS A 61 7.18 11.21 -14.14
C LYS A 61 6.21 10.76 -15.23
N SER A 62 5.51 9.64 -15.05
CA SER A 62 4.54 9.13 -16.02
C SER A 62 3.26 9.98 -16.16
N ILE A 63 2.95 10.82 -15.15
CA ILE A 63 1.88 11.82 -15.19
C ILE A 63 2.26 13.05 -16.03
N SER A 64 3.55 13.39 -16.05
CA SER A 64 4.06 14.56 -16.78
C SER A 64 3.87 14.41 -18.29
N THR A 65 3.34 15.47 -18.91
CA THR A 65 2.96 15.46 -20.33
C THR A 65 3.94 16.21 -21.23
N GLY A 66 4.94 16.85 -20.62
CA GLY A 66 5.84 17.77 -21.32
C GLY A 66 5.05 18.87 -22.03
N ASP A 67 5.37 19.15 -23.30
CA ASP A 67 4.68 20.18 -24.07
C ASP A 67 3.40 19.64 -24.75
N LEU A 68 2.27 19.79 -24.04
CA LEU A 68 0.94 19.37 -24.52
C LEU A 68 -0.06 20.53 -24.48
N ARG A 69 0.26 21.61 -25.20
CA ARG A 69 -0.55 22.86 -25.25
C ARG A 69 -0.91 23.42 -23.86
N GLY A 70 0.03 23.29 -22.92
CA GLY A 70 -0.10 23.80 -21.55
C GLY A 70 -0.85 22.89 -20.59
N ILE A 71 -1.16 21.64 -20.99
CA ILE A 71 -1.38 20.53 -20.06
C ILE A 71 0.02 20.06 -19.64
N ASP A 72 0.28 20.08 -18.34
CA ASP A 72 1.56 19.71 -17.72
C ASP A 72 1.46 18.38 -16.93
N GLY A 73 0.24 17.89 -16.69
CA GLY A 73 0.03 16.57 -16.11
C GLY A 73 -1.32 15.98 -16.51
N MET A 74 -1.38 14.67 -16.66
CA MET A 74 -2.63 13.95 -16.87
C MET A 74 -2.64 12.58 -16.20
N TYR A 75 -3.78 12.17 -15.64
CA TYR A 75 -4.00 10.83 -15.13
C TYR A 75 -5.50 10.49 -15.11
N VAL A 76 -5.82 9.20 -14.94
CA VAL A 76 -7.21 8.75 -14.82
C VAL A 76 -7.38 7.93 -13.55
N ILE A 77 -8.50 8.14 -12.86
CA ILE A 77 -8.94 7.25 -11.79
C ILE A 77 -10.04 6.37 -12.39
N LEU A 78 -9.80 5.07 -12.47
CA LEU A 78 -10.72 4.07 -13.03
C LEU A 78 -11.12 3.09 -11.93
N ASN A 79 -12.39 3.07 -11.52
CA ASN A 79 -12.91 2.25 -10.43
C ASN A 79 -12.05 2.31 -9.16
N ASN A 80 -11.74 3.54 -8.72
CA ASN A 80 -10.84 3.86 -7.59
C ASN A 80 -9.36 3.43 -7.78
N GLN A 81 -8.96 2.97 -8.96
CA GLN A 81 -7.56 2.69 -9.27
C GLN A 81 -6.94 3.85 -10.03
N PHE A 82 -5.73 4.24 -9.64
CA PHE A 82 -4.96 5.24 -10.38
C PHE A 82 -4.31 4.60 -11.61
N ILE A 83 -4.50 5.25 -12.76
CA ILE A 83 -3.95 4.87 -14.05
C ILE A 83 -3.07 6.02 -14.54
N SER A 84 -1.77 5.75 -14.60
CA SER A 84 -0.79 6.57 -15.31
C SER A 84 -0.71 6.18 -16.78
N PHE A 85 0.00 7.00 -17.57
CA PHE A 85 0.17 6.79 -19.00
C PHE A 85 1.62 6.48 -19.35
N PRO A 86 1.87 5.63 -20.36
CA PRO A 86 3.21 5.34 -20.85
C PRO A 86 3.97 6.61 -21.24
N GLU A 87 5.28 6.63 -20.94
CA GLU A 87 6.18 7.64 -21.51
C GLU A 87 6.29 7.50 -23.04
N LYS A 88 6.78 8.56 -23.70
CA LYS A 88 7.08 8.55 -25.13
C LYS A 88 8.17 7.49 -25.40
N ASP A 89 7.78 6.40 -26.05
CA ASP A 89 8.62 5.39 -26.73
C ASP A 89 8.73 3.98 -26.09
N ASP A 90 7.99 3.68 -25.02
CA ASP A 90 7.94 2.31 -24.49
C ASP A 90 6.83 1.46 -25.17
N SER A 91 7.20 0.56 -26.08
CA SER A 91 6.26 -0.33 -26.78
C SER A 91 5.76 -1.49 -25.92
N ASP A 92 6.61 -1.98 -25.01
CA ASP A 92 6.32 -3.15 -24.19
C ASP A 92 5.39 -2.74 -23.05
N PHE A 93 5.67 -1.61 -22.39
CA PHE A 93 4.78 -1.02 -21.40
C PHE A 93 3.40 -0.66 -21.97
N TYR A 94 3.33 -0.15 -23.21
CA TYR A 94 2.02 0.16 -23.84
C TYR A 94 1.15 -1.09 -24.03
N THR A 95 1.76 -2.24 -24.35
CA THR A 95 1.03 -3.49 -24.56
C THR A 95 0.50 -4.02 -23.22
N ASP A 96 1.35 -4.08 -22.20
CA ASP A 96 0.96 -4.50 -20.84
C ASP A 96 -0.08 -3.55 -20.23
N TRP A 97 0.09 -2.23 -20.41
CA TRP A 97 -0.88 -1.21 -20.00
C TRP A 97 -2.25 -1.44 -20.66
N LYS A 98 -2.25 -1.71 -21.98
CA LYS A 98 -3.48 -1.91 -22.75
C LYS A 98 -4.22 -3.16 -22.30
N ASP A 99 -3.51 -4.26 -22.08
CA ASP A 99 -4.09 -5.52 -21.62
C ASP A 99 -4.70 -5.37 -20.22
N ARG A 100 -4.01 -4.67 -19.31
CA ARG A 100 -4.52 -4.34 -17.97
C ARG A 100 -5.80 -3.50 -18.01
N ILE A 101 -5.85 -2.49 -18.86
CA ILE A 101 -7.05 -1.65 -19.02
C ILE A 101 -8.24 -2.48 -19.53
N ILE A 102 -8.00 -3.36 -20.51
CA ILE A 102 -9.05 -4.24 -21.04
C ILE A 102 -9.57 -5.15 -19.92
N GLU A 103 -8.69 -5.74 -19.11
CA GLU A 103 -9.07 -6.59 -17.98
C GLU A 103 -9.96 -5.84 -16.97
N ILE A 104 -9.54 -4.64 -16.52
CA ILE A 104 -10.34 -3.83 -15.57
C ILE A 104 -11.73 -3.51 -16.14
N ILE A 105 -11.80 -3.16 -17.42
CA ILE A 105 -13.06 -2.82 -18.07
C ILE A 105 -13.93 -4.07 -18.25
N ASP A 106 -13.37 -5.19 -18.69
CA ASP A 106 -14.11 -6.43 -18.96
C ASP A 106 -14.67 -7.07 -17.69
N GLU A 107 -13.94 -7.03 -16.58
CA GLU A 107 -14.37 -7.57 -15.28
C GLU A 107 -15.45 -6.70 -14.60
N SER A 108 -15.57 -5.44 -15.00
CA SER A 108 -16.48 -4.48 -14.39
C SER A 108 -17.84 -4.43 -15.09
N ALA A 109 -18.94 -4.52 -14.33
CA ALA A 109 -20.29 -4.36 -14.86
C ALA A 109 -20.64 -2.89 -15.16
N LYS A 110 -20.09 -1.98 -14.35
CA LYS A 110 -20.21 -0.53 -14.48
C LYS A 110 -18.85 0.11 -14.23
N ILE A 111 -18.53 1.15 -15.01
CA ILE A 111 -17.27 1.87 -14.91
C ILE A 111 -17.50 3.24 -14.25
N ASP A 112 -16.69 3.58 -13.25
CA ASP A 112 -16.52 4.95 -12.75
C ASP A 112 -15.14 5.46 -13.17
N ALA A 113 -15.10 6.45 -14.07
CA ALA A 113 -13.85 6.99 -14.58
C ALA A 113 -13.79 8.51 -14.40
N LYS A 114 -12.73 8.98 -13.73
CA LYS A 114 -12.43 10.39 -13.54
C LYS A 114 -11.15 10.76 -14.27
N PHE A 115 -11.27 11.58 -15.31
CA PHE A 115 -10.15 12.12 -16.08
C PHE A 115 -9.65 13.40 -15.43
N VAL A 116 -8.35 13.48 -15.14
CA VAL A 116 -7.75 14.65 -14.47
C VAL A 116 -6.66 15.24 -15.35
N PHE A 117 -6.75 16.55 -15.59
CA PHE A 117 -5.76 17.34 -16.32
C PHE A 117 -5.23 18.45 -15.43
N ILE A 118 -3.91 18.61 -15.40
CA ILE A 118 -3.21 19.55 -14.55
C ILE A 118 -2.46 20.57 -15.42
N GLN A 119 -2.53 21.84 -15.03
CA GLN A 119 -1.65 22.89 -15.50
C GLN A 119 -0.95 23.56 -14.31
N SER A 120 0.35 23.74 -14.42
CA SER A 120 1.19 24.53 -13.52
C SER A 120 1.60 25.84 -14.19
N LYS A 121 1.32 26.99 -13.57
CA LYS A 121 1.67 28.29 -14.12
C LYS A 121 2.69 29.03 -13.26
N SER A 122 3.90 29.09 -13.80
CA SER A 122 5.03 29.88 -13.29
C SER A 122 4.87 31.40 -13.50
N SER A 123 4.02 31.82 -14.45
CA SER A 123 3.82 33.23 -14.82
C SER A 123 2.44 33.72 -14.43
N LYS A 124 2.14 35.00 -14.70
CA LYS A 124 0.81 35.56 -14.49
C LYS A 124 -0.24 34.71 -15.24
N ILE A 125 -1.31 34.35 -14.54
CA ILE A 125 -2.45 33.68 -15.16
C ILE A 125 -3.14 34.64 -16.13
N GLU A 126 -3.36 34.18 -17.36
CA GLU A 126 -3.95 34.95 -18.46
C GLU A 126 -5.16 34.19 -18.99
N LEU A 127 -6.24 34.92 -19.27
CA LEU A 127 -7.52 34.32 -19.66
C LEU A 127 -7.41 33.48 -20.94
N ASP A 128 -6.59 33.92 -21.90
CA ASP A 128 -6.42 33.19 -23.17
C ASP A 128 -5.63 31.90 -23.00
N LYS A 129 -4.67 31.87 -22.06
CA LYS A 129 -3.94 30.64 -21.72
C LYS A 129 -4.81 29.64 -20.97
N PHE A 130 -5.67 30.13 -20.08
CA PHE A 130 -6.71 29.33 -19.41
C PHE A 130 -7.63 28.68 -20.44
N LYS A 131 -8.19 29.47 -21.37
CA LYS A 131 -9.03 28.96 -22.45
C LYS A 131 -8.28 27.92 -23.28
N GLY A 132 -7.03 28.19 -23.64
CA GLY A 132 -6.21 27.27 -24.43
C GLY A 132 -6.07 25.88 -23.82
N VAL A 133 -5.97 25.75 -22.49
CA VAL A 133 -5.96 24.43 -21.82
C VAL A 133 -7.32 23.76 -21.88
N CYS A 134 -8.40 24.48 -21.58
CA CYS A 134 -9.75 23.91 -21.67
C CYS A 134 -10.08 23.48 -23.11
N ASP A 135 -9.68 24.27 -24.09
CA ASP A 135 -9.85 23.97 -25.51
C ASP A 135 -8.99 22.75 -25.91
N ALA A 136 -7.77 22.61 -25.37
CA ALA A 136 -6.95 21.41 -25.58
C ALA A 136 -7.58 20.15 -24.96
N VAL A 137 -8.14 20.24 -23.75
CA VAL A 137 -8.89 19.14 -23.12
C VAL A 137 -10.12 18.78 -23.95
N TYR A 138 -10.85 19.78 -24.45
CA TYR A 138 -11.98 19.57 -25.36
C TYR A 138 -11.55 18.83 -26.63
N ASP A 139 -10.47 19.29 -27.27
CA ASP A 139 -9.91 18.67 -28.48
C ASP A 139 -9.49 17.21 -28.25
N ILE A 140 -8.99 16.85 -27.06
CA ILE A 140 -8.60 15.46 -26.74
C ILE A 140 -9.79 14.51 -26.88
N PHE A 141 -10.98 14.90 -26.44
CA PHE A 141 -12.17 14.02 -26.44
C PHE A 141 -13.10 14.23 -27.64
N ASN A 142 -12.98 15.35 -28.35
CA ASN A 142 -13.80 15.60 -29.53
C ASN A 142 -13.37 14.73 -30.72
N ASP A 143 -14.32 14.38 -31.59
CA ASP A 143 -14.08 13.55 -32.78
C ASP A 143 -13.43 14.31 -33.94
N GLN A 144 -13.38 15.65 -33.88
CA GLN A 144 -12.77 16.47 -34.92
C GLN A 144 -11.23 16.34 -34.90
N PRO A 145 -10.58 16.04 -36.04
CA PRO A 145 -9.13 15.88 -36.09
C PRO A 145 -8.38 17.11 -35.56
N SER A 146 -7.51 16.89 -34.58
CA SER A 146 -6.62 17.90 -34.01
C SER A 146 -5.17 17.44 -34.10
N ASP A 147 -4.22 18.37 -34.19
CA ASP A 147 -2.78 18.07 -34.12
C ASP A 147 -2.41 17.36 -32.81
N LEU A 148 -3.17 17.60 -31.73
CA LEU A 148 -3.04 16.85 -30.47
C LEU A 148 -3.28 15.35 -30.63
N HIS A 149 -4.12 14.91 -31.58
CA HIS A 149 -4.42 13.49 -31.80
C HIS A 149 -3.22 12.70 -32.33
N SER A 150 -2.18 13.38 -32.81
CA SER A 150 -0.91 12.76 -33.20
C SER A 150 -0.02 12.42 -32.00
N ASN A 151 -0.28 13.02 -30.82
CA ASN A 151 0.49 12.76 -29.62
C ASN A 151 0.12 11.39 -29.02
N ARG A 152 1.13 10.56 -28.73
CA ARG A 152 0.95 9.19 -28.22
C ARG A 152 0.24 9.13 -26.87
N GLN A 153 0.51 10.05 -25.94
CA GLN A 153 -0.20 10.11 -24.65
C GLN A 153 -1.69 10.44 -24.86
N VAL A 154 -1.99 11.37 -25.78
CA VAL A 154 -3.38 11.70 -26.16
C VAL A 154 -4.08 10.49 -26.77
N GLN A 155 -3.42 9.74 -27.65
CA GLN A 155 -3.98 8.51 -28.23
C GLN A 155 -4.29 7.46 -27.16
N THR A 156 -3.43 7.32 -26.15
CA THR A 156 -3.65 6.40 -25.03
C THR A 156 -4.86 6.81 -24.19
N VAL A 157 -5.02 8.10 -23.88
CA VAL A 157 -6.19 8.62 -23.14
C VAL A 157 -7.47 8.42 -23.94
N ARG A 158 -7.43 8.72 -25.25
CA ARG A 158 -8.56 8.52 -26.16
C ARG A 158 -8.97 7.07 -26.25
N TYR A 159 -8.00 6.16 -26.35
CA TYR A 159 -8.26 4.73 -26.34
C TYR A 159 -8.97 4.30 -25.05
N LEU A 160 -8.51 4.75 -23.88
CA LEU A 160 -9.18 4.46 -22.61
C LEU A 160 -10.60 5.04 -22.58
N TYR A 161 -10.78 6.30 -23.00
CA TYR A 161 -12.09 6.95 -23.07
C TYR A 161 -13.07 6.17 -23.96
N GLU A 162 -12.65 5.79 -25.17
CA GLU A 162 -13.44 4.99 -26.10
C GLU A 162 -13.86 3.66 -25.47
N LYS A 163 -12.94 2.98 -24.77
CA LYS A 163 -13.22 1.70 -24.09
C LYS A 163 -14.15 1.83 -22.90
N VAL A 164 -14.05 2.89 -22.11
CA VAL A 164 -14.99 3.14 -21.02
C VAL A 164 -16.40 3.39 -21.59
N CYS A 165 -16.50 4.08 -22.73
CA CYS A 165 -17.78 4.36 -23.39
C CYS A 165 -18.48 3.12 -23.96
N GLU A 166 -17.77 2.00 -24.16
CA GLU A 166 -18.37 0.72 -24.62
C GLU A 166 -19.23 0.03 -23.54
N LYS A 167 -19.11 0.41 -22.27
CA LYS A 167 -19.87 -0.15 -21.14
C LYS A 167 -20.77 0.88 -20.46
N GLU A 168 -21.64 0.45 -19.55
CA GLU A 168 -22.34 1.36 -18.65
C GLU A 168 -21.30 2.11 -17.79
N HIS A 169 -21.34 3.45 -17.82
CA HIS A 169 -20.29 4.27 -17.24
C HIS A 169 -20.82 5.51 -16.50
N LYS A 170 -19.98 6.02 -15.60
CA LYS A 170 -20.03 7.35 -15.02
C LYS A 170 -18.70 8.02 -15.34
N LEU A 171 -18.76 9.15 -16.05
CA LEU A 171 -17.58 9.90 -16.48
C LEU A 171 -17.51 11.22 -15.74
N GLU A 172 -16.38 11.49 -15.10
CA GLU A 172 -16.06 12.75 -14.46
C GLU A 172 -14.82 13.37 -15.10
N LEU A 173 -14.78 14.70 -15.16
CA LEU A 173 -13.63 15.45 -15.67
C LEU A 173 -13.21 16.51 -14.65
N ASP A 174 -11.92 16.56 -14.33
CA ASP A 174 -11.35 17.55 -13.41
C ASP A 174 -10.17 18.27 -14.07
N VAL A 175 -10.32 19.57 -14.29
CA VAL A 175 -9.25 20.43 -14.81
C VAL A 175 -8.71 21.28 -13.68
N LYS A 176 -7.47 21.02 -13.28
CA LYS A 176 -6.79 21.65 -12.15
C LYS A 176 -5.70 22.60 -12.63
N ILE A 177 -5.76 23.86 -12.22
CA ILE A 177 -4.83 24.90 -12.63
C ILE A 177 -4.19 25.51 -11.38
N CYS A 178 -2.86 25.43 -11.29
CA CYS A 178 -2.09 26.02 -10.22
C CYS A 178 -1.42 27.32 -10.69
N ALA A 179 -1.77 28.46 -10.08
CA ALA A 179 -1.15 29.76 -10.31
C ALA A 179 -0.11 30.06 -9.22
N ILE A 180 1.16 29.67 -9.46
CA ILE A 180 2.18 29.57 -8.41
C ILE A 180 2.56 30.95 -7.83
N ASN A 181 2.62 31.97 -8.68
CA ASN A 181 3.05 33.32 -8.31
C ASN A 181 1.90 34.27 -7.91
N LYS A 182 0.77 33.72 -7.47
CA LYS A 182 -0.37 34.50 -6.98
C LYS A 182 -0.66 34.12 -5.54
N ASP A 183 -0.84 35.11 -4.68
CA ASP A 183 -1.46 34.90 -3.38
C ASP A 183 -2.96 34.64 -3.54
N ILE A 184 -3.56 33.98 -2.54
CA ILE A 184 -4.97 33.56 -2.53
C ILE A 184 -5.90 34.74 -2.87
N LYS A 185 -5.75 35.88 -2.19
CA LYS A 185 -6.64 37.04 -2.33
C LYS A 185 -6.56 37.66 -3.73
N THR A 186 -5.37 37.73 -4.31
CA THR A 186 -5.20 38.25 -5.68
C THR A 186 -5.79 37.30 -6.73
N LEU A 187 -5.66 35.98 -6.53
CA LEU A 187 -6.25 35.00 -7.43
C LEU A 187 -7.77 35.05 -7.37
N GLU A 188 -8.37 35.03 -6.18
CA GLU A 188 -9.82 35.14 -5.95
C GLU A 188 -10.42 36.36 -6.64
N ARG A 189 -9.78 37.53 -6.49
CA ARG A 189 -10.20 38.76 -7.17
C ARG A 189 -10.13 38.66 -8.69
N THR A 190 -9.14 37.93 -9.22
CA THR A 190 -8.96 37.74 -10.67
C THR A 190 -10.08 36.85 -11.22
N ILE A 191 -10.34 35.70 -10.58
CA ILE A 191 -11.35 34.73 -11.06
C ILE A 191 -12.80 35.20 -10.82
N SER A 192 -13.00 36.07 -9.84
CA SER A 192 -14.31 36.71 -9.56
C SER A 192 -14.66 37.84 -10.54
N ASP A 193 -13.73 38.24 -11.42
CA ASP A 193 -14.04 39.18 -12.49
C ASP A 193 -15.08 38.59 -13.45
N ALA A 194 -15.99 39.43 -13.95
CA ALA A 194 -17.10 39.00 -14.80
C ALA A 194 -16.62 38.25 -16.07
N GLN A 195 -15.47 38.64 -16.63
CA GLN A 195 -14.90 37.98 -17.80
C GLN A 195 -14.42 36.56 -17.46
N TRP A 196 -13.75 36.39 -16.32
CA TRP A 196 -13.27 35.09 -15.84
C TRP A 196 -14.42 34.16 -15.47
N THR A 197 -15.37 34.65 -14.68
CA THR A 197 -16.54 33.86 -14.26
C THR A 197 -17.34 33.39 -15.48
N SER A 198 -17.56 34.28 -16.46
CA SER A 198 -18.24 33.92 -17.72
C SER A 198 -17.46 32.89 -18.54
N ALA A 199 -16.13 33.05 -18.64
CA ALA A 199 -15.28 32.12 -19.37
C ALA A 199 -15.25 30.72 -18.72
N ILE A 200 -15.11 30.64 -17.39
CA ILE A 200 -15.14 29.37 -16.65
C ILE A 200 -16.49 28.67 -16.84
N ALA A 201 -17.60 29.42 -16.71
CA ALA A 201 -18.94 28.88 -16.92
C ALA A 201 -19.20 28.44 -18.37
N LYS A 202 -18.57 29.10 -19.36
CA LYS A 202 -18.60 28.65 -20.75
C LYS A 202 -17.81 27.34 -20.92
N GLN A 203 -16.55 27.30 -20.50
CA GLN A 203 -15.70 26.11 -20.66
C GLN A 203 -16.26 24.88 -19.94
N LYS A 204 -16.84 25.07 -18.75
CA LYS A 204 -17.53 24.00 -18.02
C LYS A 204 -18.71 23.42 -18.82
N ARG A 205 -19.46 24.25 -19.54
CA ARG A 205 -20.59 23.81 -20.38
C ARG A 205 -20.09 23.10 -21.65
N ASP A 206 -19.06 23.65 -22.29
CA ASP A 206 -18.50 23.09 -23.51
C ASP A 206 -17.91 21.69 -23.22
N LEU A 207 -17.13 21.53 -22.15
CA LEU A 207 -16.59 20.24 -21.72
C LEU A 207 -17.69 19.25 -21.30
N LYS A 208 -18.72 19.71 -20.58
CA LYS A 208 -19.85 18.85 -20.17
C LYS A 208 -20.65 18.32 -21.37
N SER A 209 -20.57 18.96 -22.53
CA SER A 209 -21.24 18.48 -23.74
C SER A 209 -20.65 17.19 -24.31
N ILE A 210 -19.42 16.81 -23.92
CA ILE A 210 -18.69 15.61 -24.41
C ILE A 210 -19.00 14.36 -23.55
N ILE A 211 -20.23 14.23 -23.02
CA ILE A 211 -20.72 13.04 -22.28
C ILE A 211 -20.26 12.95 -20.80
N PHE A 212 -19.46 13.89 -20.29
CA PHE A 212 -19.11 13.92 -18.87
C PHE A 212 -20.33 14.21 -17.97
N SER A 213 -20.56 13.33 -17.00
CA SER A 213 -21.66 13.45 -16.02
C SER A 213 -21.43 14.63 -15.07
N ASP A 214 -20.17 14.82 -14.65
CA ASP A 214 -19.72 15.99 -13.91
C ASP A 214 -18.39 16.53 -14.46
N VAL A 215 -18.24 17.84 -14.40
CA VAL A 215 -17.03 18.56 -14.83
C VAL A 215 -16.67 19.53 -13.73
N SER A 216 -15.44 19.50 -13.22
CA SER A 216 -14.89 20.49 -12.30
C SER A 216 -13.73 21.24 -12.96
N ILE A 217 -13.67 22.55 -12.73
CA ILE A 217 -12.53 23.39 -13.11
C ILE A 217 -12.08 24.10 -11.84
N GLY A 218 -10.94 23.69 -11.31
CA GLY A 218 -10.34 24.26 -10.10
C GLY A 218 -9.15 25.14 -10.45
N ILE A 219 -9.18 26.42 -10.05
CA ILE A 219 -8.03 27.32 -10.18
C ILE A 219 -7.56 27.69 -8.77
N LYS A 220 -6.35 27.27 -8.40
CA LYS A 220 -5.78 27.44 -7.06
C LYS A 220 -4.43 28.15 -7.11
N SER A 221 -4.08 28.80 -6.02
CA SER A 221 -2.81 29.53 -5.87
C SER A 221 -1.65 28.60 -5.49
N GLY A 222 -0.43 29.02 -5.77
CA GLY A 222 0.77 28.32 -5.27
C GLY A 222 0.84 28.25 -3.75
N GLN A 223 0.27 29.25 -3.06
CA GLN A 223 0.18 29.25 -1.61
C GLN A 223 -0.72 28.11 -1.10
N GLU A 224 -1.88 27.86 -1.72
CA GLU A 224 -2.73 26.71 -1.35
C GLU A 224 -2.02 25.38 -1.56
N TYR A 225 -1.23 25.24 -2.63
CA TYR A 225 -0.42 24.03 -2.86
C TYR A 225 0.71 23.88 -1.84
N LEU A 226 1.31 24.98 -1.40
CA LEU A 226 2.27 24.95 -0.31
C LEU A 226 1.63 24.62 1.03
N GLU A 227 0.43 25.14 1.31
CA GLU A 227 -0.33 24.79 2.51
C GLU A 227 -0.71 23.31 2.50
N LYS A 228 -1.09 22.77 1.34
CA LYS A 228 -1.25 21.31 1.14
C LYS A 228 0.06 20.57 1.38
N LEU A 229 1.18 21.00 0.80
CA LEU A 229 2.49 20.37 1.02
C LEU A 229 2.86 20.43 2.50
N GLU A 230 2.67 21.57 3.16
CA GLU A 230 2.94 21.74 4.58
C GLU A 230 2.00 20.86 5.42
N ALA A 231 0.74 20.65 5.02
CA ALA A 231 -0.14 19.68 5.66
C ALA A 231 0.28 18.22 5.41
N ILE A 232 0.88 17.93 4.26
CA ILE A 232 1.43 16.60 3.92
C ILE A 232 2.71 16.33 4.72
N LEU A 233 3.57 17.33 4.85
CA LEU A 233 4.88 17.25 5.51
C LEU A 233 4.80 17.51 7.01
N ALA A 234 3.79 18.25 7.47
CA ALA A 234 3.47 18.36 8.88
C ALA A 234 2.68 17.08 9.24
N PRO A 235 3.09 16.33 10.26
CA PRO A 235 2.22 15.28 10.79
C PRO A 235 0.92 15.96 11.26
N ASN A 236 -0.17 15.76 10.52
CA ASN A 236 -1.51 16.36 10.65
C ASN A 236 -1.80 16.95 12.06
N GLN A 237 -1.95 18.28 12.16
CA GLN A 237 -2.21 18.96 13.43
C GLN A 237 -3.54 19.71 13.48
N ARG A 238 -4.64 18.98 13.65
CA ARG A 238 -5.90 19.56 14.15
C ARG A 238 -5.77 19.79 15.66
N ASP A 239 -6.30 20.92 16.14
CA ASP A 239 -6.43 21.21 17.57
C ASP A 239 -7.81 20.70 18.05
N TYR A 240 -7.89 20.07 19.22
CA TYR A 240 -9.15 19.61 19.80
C TYR A 240 -9.30 20.05 21.27
N PRO A 241 -10.41 20.70 21.66
CA PRO A 241 -10.65 21.10 23.04
C PRO A 241 -11.29 19.95 23.83
N VAL A 242 -10.52 19.35 24.74
CA VAL A 242 -11.06 18.39 25.72
C VAL A 242 -11.73 19.17 26.86
N LYS A 243 -13.05 19.00 26.96
CA LYS A 243 -13.92 19.65 27.96
C LYS A 243 -13.90 18.87 29.29
N ASP A 244 -14.19 19.57 30.40
CA ASP A 244 -14.37 18.98 31.75
C ASP A 244 -13.24 18.06 32.22
N LEU A 245 -12.00 18.42 31.90
CA LEU A 245 -10.81 17.59 32.11
C LEU A 245 -10.70 17.04 33.54
N LYS A 246 -10.98 17.86 34.56
CA LYS A 246 -10.80 17.50 35.98
C LYS A 246 -11.79 16.45 36.48
N ASP A 247 -12.98 16.40 35.90
CA ASP A 247 -14.04 15.49 36.36
C ASP A 247 -13.96 14.13 35.66
N ARG A 248 -13.27 14.08 34.51
CA ARG A 248 -13.30 12.94 33.59
C ARG A 248 -11.94 12.27 33.37
N PHE A 249 -10.84 12.96 33.65
CA PHE A 249 -9.49 12.46 33.41
C PHE A 249 -8.59 12.54 34.64
N ILE A 250 -7.73 11.53 34.76
CA ILE A 250 -6.62 11.52 35.70
C ILE A 250 -5.35 11.93 34.95
N GLU A 251 -4.66 12.96 35.43
CA GLU A 251 -3.37 13.39 34.92
C GLU A 251 -2.22 12.59 35.55
N ILE A 252 -1.34 12.06 34.72
CA ILE A 252 -0.10 11.39 35.10
C ILE A 252 1.03 12.02 34.30
N THR A 253 1.91 12.78 34.96
CA THR A 253 3.00 13.52 34.32
C THR A 253 4.36 13.03 34.81
N ASN A 254 5.31 12.88 33.89
CA ASN A 254 6.73 12.66 34.18
C ASN A 254 7.61 13.63 33.38
N ASP A 255 8.93 13.44 33.43
CA ASP A 255 9.95 14.26 32.75
C ASP A 255 9.86 14.23 31.21
N LYS A 256 9.21 13.22 30.64
CA LYS A 256 9.17 12.98 29.18
C LYS A 256 7.81 13.23 28.53
N ALA A 257 6.72 13.09 29.27
CA ALA A 257 5.35 13.23 28.76
C ALA A 257 4.33 13.52 29.87
N THR A 258 3.20 14.11 29.46
CA THR A 258 1.96 14.10 30.25
C THR A 258 0.98 13.10 29.64
N CYS A 259 0.35 12.27 30.46
CA CYS A 259 -0.71 11.36 30.06
C CYS A 259 -2.00 11.70 30.81
N TYR A 260 -3.11 11.80 30.09
CA TYR A 260 -4.46 11.87 30.64
C TYR A 260 -5.17 10.55 30.38
N ILE A 261 -5.74 9.94 31.41
CA ILE A 261 -6.51 8.69 31.29
C ILE A 261 -7.92 8.96 31.80
N GLY A 262 -8.92 8.72 30.97
CA GLY A 262 -10.31 9.07 31.26
C GLY A 262 -11.27 8.49 30.22
N TYR A 263 -12.32 9.24 29.90
CA TYR A 263 -13.29 8.84 28.89
C TYR A 263 -13.85 10.03 28.11
N LEU A 264 -14.16 9.81 26.84
CA LEU A 264 -14.95 10.71 25.98
C LEU A 264 -16.31 10.04 25.71
N ASN A 265 -17.37 10.82 25.51
CA ASN A 265 -18.64 10.25 25.08
C ASN A 265 -18.65 10.05 23.55
N LEU A 266 -19.65 9.35 23.03
CA LEU A 266 -19.76 9.03 21.60
C LEU A 266 -19.80 10.30 20.73
N ASP A 267 -20.49 11.34 21.18
CA ASP A 267 -20.59 12.66 20.54
C ASP A 267 -19.20 13.31 20.36
N GLU A 268 -18.42 13.35 21.43
CA GLU A 268 -17.06 13.91 21.44
C GLU A 268 -16.07 13.07 20.64
N ILE A 269 -16.23 11.74 20.61
CA ILE A 269 -15.42 10.89 19.74
C ILE A 269 -15.78 11.14 18.27
N ASN A 270 -17.06 11.32 17.94
CA ASN A 270 -17.49 11.65 16.59
C ASN A 270 -16.91 13.01 16.16
N GLU A 271 -17.04 14.06 16.97
CA GLU A 271 -16.43 15.39 16.73
C GLU A 271 -14.91 15.30 16.50
N LEU A 272 -14.23 14.37 17.18
CA LEU A 272 -12.79 14.19 17.10
C LEU A 272 -12.35 13.48 15.81
N ILE A 273 -13.21 12.64 15.23
CA ILE A 273 -12.89 11.81 14.05
C ILE A 273 -13.56 12.28 12.76
N THR A 274 -14.42 13.30 12.78
CA THR A 274 -15.09 13.84 11.59
C THR A 274 -14.63 15.25 11.25
N THR A 275 -14.57 15.56 9.96
CA THR A 275 -14.29 16.89 9.40
C THR A 275 -15.50 17.81 9.52
N GLU A 276 -15.37 19.08 9.13
CA GLU A 276 -16.49 20.04 9.10
C GLU A 276 -17.61 19.64 8.11
N ASP A 277 -17.30 18.78 7.13
CA ASP A 277 -18.24 18.26 6.14
C ASP A 277 -18.85 16.89 6.54
N ASP A 278 -18.69 16.47 7.80
CA ASP A 278 -19.13 15.16 8.36
C ASP A 278 -18.48 13.92 7.70
N ASP A 279 -17.41 14.11 6.93
CA ASP A 279 -16.57 13.01 6.44
C ASP A 279 -15.53 12.57 7.48
N LEU A 280 -15.14 11.30 7.48
CA LEU A 280 -14.10 10.77 8.38
C LEU A 280 -12.76 11.50 8.15
N ASP A 281 -12.21 12.05 9.23
CA ASP A 281 -10.98 12.83 9.25
C ASP A 281 -9.72 11.93 9.26
N ASP A 282 -8.60 12.42 8.75
CA ASP A 282 -7.32 11.72 8.63
C ASP A 282 -6.53 11.75 9.96
N VAL A 283 -7.23 11.54 11.07
CA VAL A 283 -6.65 11.46 12.43
C VAL A 283 -5.94 10.13 12.69
N PHE A 284 -6.07 9.16 11.77
CA PHE A 284 -5.48 7.81 11.86
C PHE A 284 -4.16 7.67 11.09
N PHE A 285 -3.54 8.77 10.65
CA PHE A 285 -2.29 8.73 9.87
C PHE A 285 -1.16 7.91 10.54
N ASP A 286 -0.99 8.02 11.87
CA ASP A 286 0.00 7.25 12.64
C ASP A 286 -0.49 5.81 12.98
N ASN A 287 -1.68 5.41 12.52
CA ASN A 287 -2.28 4.10 12.75
C ASN A 287 -1.98 3.15 11.60
N ILE A 288 -1.44 1.97 11.91
CA ILE A 288 -1.07 0.97 10.89
C ILE A 288 -2.16 -0.09 10.64
N ARG A 289 -3.36 0.08 11.20
CA ARG A 289 -4.52 -0.78 10.96
C ARG A 289 -5.56 -0.01 10.14
N TYR A 290 -5.78 -0.41 8.90
CA TYR A 290 -6.87 0.11 8.07
C TYR A 290 -8.20 -0.56 8.40
N PHE A 291 -9.31 0.16 8.16
CA PHE A 291 -10.66 -0.39 8.30
C PHE A 291 -10.91 -1.46 7.23
N GLU A 292 -11.10 -2.71 7.63
CA GLU A 292 -11.33 -3.86 6.73
C GLU A 292 -12.81 -4.06 6.34
N GLY A 293 -13.69 -3.09 6.63
CA GLY A 293 -15.13 -3.19 6.37
C GLY A 293 -15.90 -4.00 7.43
N PHE A 294 -17.20 -4.20 7.20
CA PHE A 294 -18.01 -5.15 7.96
C PHE A 294 -17.68 -6.57 7.44
N GLY A 295 -16.95 -7.35 8.23
CA GLY A 295 -16.76 -8.78 7.95
C GLY A 295 -18.01 -9.60 8.28
N ASP A 296 -17.85 -10.92 8.38
CA ASP A 296 -18.92 -11.82 8.83
C ASP A 296 -19.47 -11.43 10.22
N ASP A 297 -20.62 -11.99 10.60
CA ASP A 297 -21.36 -11.66 11.83
C ASP A 297 -20.54 -11.76 13.14
N ASP A 298 -19.44 -12.53 13.12
CA ASP A 298 -18.52 -12.77 14.21
C ASP A 298 -17.25 -11.88 14.21
N SER A 299 -17.11 -11.01 13.21
CA SER A 299 -15.97 -10.09 13.12
C SER A 299 -15.92 -9.10 14.28
N VAL A 300 -14.73 -8.59 14.59
CA VAL A 300 -14.53 -7.59 15.66
C VAL A 300 -15.38 -6.34 15.39
N ASN A 301 -15.40 -5.89 14.13
CA ASN A 301 -16.16 -4.74 13.67
C ASN A 301 -17.68 -4.93 13.88
N SER A 302 -18.22 -6.09 13.51
CA SER A 302 -19.64 -6.44 13.72
C SER A 302 -20.00 -6.50 15.22
N LYS A 303 -19.08 -6.97 16.08
CA LYS A 303 -19.28 -7.00 17.54
C LYS A 303 -19.26 -5.62 18.18
N ILE A 304 -18.39 -4.72 17.71
CA ILE A 304 -18.38 -3.32 18.17
C ILE A 304 -19.71 -2.66 17.80
N TYR A 305 -20.16 -2.81 16.55
CA TYR A 305 -21.41 -2.21 16.08
C TYR A 305 -22.62 -2.73 16.87
N LYS A 306 -22.73 -4.06 17.04
CA LYS A 306 -23.81 -4.67 17.85
C LYS A 306 -23.79 -4.20 19.30
N SER A 307 -22.60 -3.94 19.85
CA SER A 307 -22.45 -3.44 21.23
C SER A 307 -22.98 -2.02 21.38
N LEU A 308 -22.80 -1.15 20.37
CA LEU A 308 -23.45 0.17 20.36
C LEU A 308 -24.98 0.00 20.36
N SER A 309 -25.55 -0.87 19.52
CA SER A 309 -27.01 -1.00 19.44
C SER A 309 -27.68 -1.71 20.64
N HIS A 310 -26.99 -2.62 21.35
CA HIS A 310 -27.63 -3.51 22.35
C HIS A 310 -26.97 -3.52 23.74
N ASN A 311 -25.72 -3.07 23.86
CA ASN A 311 -24.92 -3.15 25.10
C ASN A 311 -24.23 -1.81 25.41
N ASP A 312 -24.88 -0.72 25.04
CA ASP A 312 -24.42 0.67 25.14
C ASP A 312 -23.98 1.07 26.55
N SER A 313 -24.79 0.73 27.55
CA SER A 313 -24.54 1.01 28.98
C SER A 313 -23.26 0.37 29.53
N ILE A 314 -22.76 -0.70 28.89
CA ILE A 314 -21.54 -1.40 29.28
C ILE A 314 -20.45 -1.34 28.21
N PHE A 315 -20.59 -0.48 27.19
CA PHE A 315 -19.66 -0.41 26.06
C PHE A 315 -18.20 -0.20 26.49
N HIS A 316 -17.99 0.66 27.48
CA HIS A 316 -16.69 0.93 28.10
C HIS A 316 -16.03 -0.28 28.77
N LEU A 317 -16.78 -1.31 29.14
CA LEU A 317 -16.26 -2.56 29.72
C LEU A 317 -15.89 -3.58 28.65
N LEU A 318 -16.49 -3.48 27.46
CA LEU A 318 -16.36 -4.46 26.39
C LEU A 318 -15.20 -4.16 25.44
N HIS A 319 -14.81 -2.88 25.33
CA HIS A 319 -13.86 -2.42 24.30
C HIS A 319 -12.68 -1.64 24.92
N ASN A 320 -11.50 -1.78 24.31
CA ASN A 320 -10.24 -1.23 24.83
C ASN A 320 -10.10 0.30 24.69
N GLY A 321 -11.07 0.99 24.09
CA GLY A 321 -11.09 2.44 23.94
C GLY A 321 -10.13 2.99 22.87
N ILE A 322 -9.76 4.26 23.01
CA ILE A 322 -8.99 5.03 22.03
C ILE A 322 -7.72 5.61 22.68
N THR A 323 -6.57 5.47 22.03
CA THR A 323 -5.32 6.14 22.43
C THR A 323 -4.95 7.23 21.45
N ILE A 324 -4.83 8.44 21.96
CA ILE A 324 -4.49 9.66 21.25
C ILE A 324 -3.08 10.08 21.67
N THR A 325 -2.24 10.45 20.71
CA THR A 325 -0.98 11.16 20.96
C THR A 325 -1.10 12.59 20.47
N ALA A 326 -0.53 13.55 21.17
CA ALA A 326 -0.53 14.98 20.81
C ALA A 326 0.86 15.56 21.03
N HIS A 327 1.26 16.55 20.24
CA HIS A 327 2.59 17.17 20.34
C HIS A 327 2.66 18.14 21.53
N SER A 328 1.62 18.96 21.69
CA SER A 328 1.57 19.97 22.75
C SER A 328 0.15 20.14 23.26
N LYS A 329 0.05 20.82 24.41
CA LYS A 329 -1.21 21.14 25.06
C LYS A 329 -1.24 22.61 25.44
N HIS A 330 -2.41 23.22 25.36
CA HIS A 330 -2.68 24.54 25.90
C HIS A 330 -3.88 24.44 26.83
N PHE A 331 -3.72 24.85 28.09
CA PHE A 331 -4.83 24.88 29.03
C PHE A 331 -5.48 26.25 28.97
N ASN A 332 -6.77 26.29 28.69
CA ASN A 332 -7.54 27.53 28.66
C ASN A 332 -8.18 27.79 30.05
N PRO A 333 -7.68 28.75 30.84
CA PRO A 333 -8.15 28.95 32.21
C PRO A 333 -9.56 29.53 32.30
N GLN A 334 -10.10 30.09 31.21
CA GLN A 334 -11.40 30.76 31.21
C GLN A 334 -12.57 29.79 31.11
N ASN A 335 -12.41 28.69 30.37
CA ASN A 335 -13.42 27.64 30.20
C ASN A 335 -13.03 26.30 30.83
N GLY A 336 -11.80 26.15 31.31
CA GLY A 336 -11.31 24.92 31.94
C GLY A 336 -10.94 23.80 30.95
N ASN A 337 -10.90 24.10 29.65
CA ASN A 337 -10.64 23.12 28.60
C ASN A 337 -9.13 22.89 28.39
N LEU A 338 -8.79 21.67 27.99
CA LEU A 338 -7.47 21.30 27.52
C LEU A 338 -7.47 21.23 26.00
N GLU A 339 -6.85 22.21 25.35
CA GLU A 339 -6.63 22.19 23.90
C GLU A 339 -5.42 21.30 23.61
N ILE A 340 -5.66 20.13 23.02
CA ILE A 340 -4.60 19.28 22.49
C ILE A 340 -4.30 19.68 21.06
N LYS A 341 -3.01 19.78 20.75
CA LYS A 341 -2.54 20.16 19.42
C LYS A 341 -1.81 19.01 18.79
N ALA A 342 -1.88 18.91 17.47
CA ALA A 342 -1.11 17.90 16.74
C ALA A 342 -1.47 16.46 17.08
N PHE A 343 -2.75 16.18 17.23
CA PHE A 343 -3.15 14.89 17.75
C PHE A 343 -3.32 13.82 16.64
N SER A 344 -3.03 12.57 16.97
CA SER A 344 -3.33 11.40 16.14
C SER A 344 -3.79 10.23 16.99
N ILE A 345 -4.72 9.44 16.45
CA ILE A 345 -5.22 8.21 17.05
C ILE A 345 -4.31 7.04 16.67
N ILE A 346 -3.46 6.62 17.62
CA ILE A 346 -2.51 5.52 17.44
C ILE A 346 -3.10 4.16 17.82
N ASN A 347 -4.26 4.12 18.48
CA ASN A 347 -4.99 2.88 18.79
C ASN A 347 -6.49 3.21 18.89
N GLY A 348 -7.35 2.37 18.30
CA GLY A 348 -8.79 2.59 18.28
C GLY A 348 -9.40 2.76 16.88
N CYS A 349 -8.63 2.63 15.79
CA CYS A 349 -9.11 2.79 14.41
C CYS A 349 -10.40 2.00 14.10
N GLN A 350 -10.49 0.71 14.49
CA GLN A 350 -11.70 -0.09 14.32
C GLN A 350 -12.89 0.46 15.11
N THR A 351 -12.67 0.81 16.38
CA THR A 351 -13.71 1.38 17.25
C THR A 351 -14.20 2.71 16.69
N SER A 352 -13.30 3.61 16.29
CA SER A 352 -13.64 4.91 15.72
C SER A 352 -14.38 4.80 14.38
N ASN A 353 -13.93 3.97 13.45
CA ASN A 353 -14.63 3.76 12.17
C ASN A 353 -16.05 3.20 12.38
N ILE A 354 -16.22 2.25 13.31
CA ILE A 354 -17.54 1.70 13.61
C ILE A 354 -18.45 2.71 14.29
N ILE A 355 -17.89 3.58 15.15
CA ILE A 355 -18.65 4.71 15.72
C ILE A 355 -19.11 5.64 14.60
N TYR A 356 -18.22 6.00 13.67
CA TYR A 356 -18.56 6.85 12.52
C TYR A 356 -19.73 6.27 11.71
N GLU A 357 -19.62 5.00 11.27
CA GLU A 357 -20.69 4.32 10.52
C GLU A 357 -21.99 4.23 11.33
N TRP A 358 -21.91 3.91 12.62
CA TRP A 358 -23.09 3.80 13.48
C TRP A 358 -23.79 5.15 13.66
N VAL A 359 -23.04 6.24 13.85
CA VAL A 359 -23.60 7.59 14.00
C VAL A 359 -24.26 8.05 12.70
N LYS A 360 -23.64 7.75 11.55
CA LYS A 360 -24.23 8.02 10.22
C LYS A 360 -25.56 7.30 10.01
N ASP A 361 -25.65 6.04 10.43
CA ASP A 361 -26.88 5.23 10.34
C ASP A 361 -27.97 5.66 11.34
N ASN A 362 -27.59 6.28 12.48
CA ASN A 362 -28.47 6.56 13.62
C ASN A 362 -28.56 8.06 13.99
N SER A 363 -28.36 8.94 13.02
CA SER A 363 -28.19 10.41 13.16
C SER A 363 -29.36 11.19 13.81
N HIS A 364 -30.44 10.51 14.22
CA HIS A 364 -31.63 11.12 14.82
C HIS A 364 -31.64 11.15 16.36
N SER A 365 -30.60 10.66 17.06
CA SER A 365 -30.60 10.59 18.54
C SER A 365 -29.41 11.30 19.20
N SER A 366 -29.38 12.63 19.14
CA SER A 366 -28.32 13.46 19.74
C SER A 366 -28.16 13.29 21.26
N GLU A 367 -29.21 12.85 21.95
CA GLU A 367 -29.19 12.66 23.40
C GLU A 367 -28.56 11.31 23.78
N TYR A 368 -28.70 10.30 22.93
CA TYR A 368 -28.05 8.99 23.09
C TYR A 368 -26.52 9.08 22.91
N LEU A 369 -26.03 9.94 22.00
CA LEU A 369 -24.59 10.11 21.77
C LEU A 369 -23.83 10.58 23.03
N LYS A 370 -24.54 11.15 24.01
CA LYS A 370 -23.96 11.64 25.26
C LYS A 370 -23.99 10.62 26.40
N THR A 371 -24.67 9.48 26.24
CA THR A 371 -24.81 8.46 27.29
C THR A 371 -23.73 7.36 27.23
N VAL A 372 -23.19 7.10 26.04
CA VAL A 372 -22.18 6.06 25.82
C VAL A 372 -20.79 6.63 26.03
N ASN A 373 -20.09 6.10 27.05
CA ASN A 373 -18.72 6.49 27.38
C ASN A 373 -17.71 5.53 26.76
N ILE A 374 -16.61 6.09 26.24
CA ILE A 374 -15.51 5.36 25.60
C ILE A 374 -14.23 5.68 26.37
N PRO A 375 -13.47 4.67 26.84
CA PRO A 375 -12.19 4.90 27.50
C PRO A 375 -11.21 5.60 26.55
N VAL A 376 -10.54 6.65 27.03
CA VAL A 376 -9.57 7.43 26.24
C VAL A 376 -8.28 7.63 27.02
N LYS A 377 -7.15 7.41 26.33
CA LYS A 377 -5.81 7.75 26.80
C LYS A 377 -5.21 8.81 25.90
N ILE A 378 -4.91 9.99 26.44
CA ILE A 378 -4.30 11.11 25.71
C ILE A 378 -2.87 11.30 26.19
N ILE A 379 -1.89 11.17 25.30
CA ILE A 379 -0.46 11.29 25.62
C ILE A 379 0.09 12.53 24.93
N ILE A 380 0.60 13.48 25.70
CA ILE A 380 1.18 14.74 25.21
C ILE A 380 2.70 14.68 25.38
N THR A 381 3.42 14.74 24.25
CA THR A 381 4.88 14.83 24.21
C THR A 381 5.36 15.50 22.94
N GLY A 382 6.30 16.43 23.08
CA GLY A 382 7.03 17.03 21.95
C GLY A 382 8.24 16.20 21.51
N ASN A 383 8.50 15.06 22.16
CA ASN A 383 9.61 14.18 21.80
C ASN A 383 9.17 13.20 20.72
N THR A 384 9.65 13.42 19.49
CA THR A 384 9.33 12.62 18.31
C THR A 384 9.72 11.14 18.48
N ASP A 385 10.87 10.84 19.07
CA ASP A 385 11.35 9.47 19.28
C ASP A 385 10.45 8.72 20.28
N LEU A 386 10.00 9.40 21.33
CA LEU A 386 9.06 8.84 22.29
C LEU A 386 7.68 8.62 21.67
N ARG A 387 7.21 9.54 20.83
CA ARG A 387 5.94 9.38 20.08
C ARG A 387 6.01 8.20 19.13
N ALA A 388 7.12 8.02 18.40
CA ALA A 388 7.35 6.87 17.54
C ALA A 388 7.36 5.56 18.34
N LEU A 389 8.08 5.51 19.47
CA LEU A 389 8.13 4.33 20.34
C LEU A 389 6.76 3.98 20.93
N ILE A 390 5.98 4.98 21.37
CA ILE A 390 4.63 4.79 21.90
C ILE A 390 3.70 4.26 20.82
N THR A 391 3.77 4.83 19.61
CA THR A 391 3.02 4.38 18.45
C THR A 391 3.36 2.94 18.11
N GLU A 392 4.65 2.62 17.98
CA GLU A 392 5.14 1.26 17.76
C GLU A 392 4.66 0.29 18.85
N THR A 393 4.74 0.67 20.12
CA THR A 393 4.35 -0.20 21.25
C THR A 393 2.84 -0.39 21.35
N ALA A 394 2.04 0.67 21.20
CA ALA A 394 0.58 0.61 21.22
C ALA A 394 0.02 -0.21 20.06
N ASN A 395 0.71 -0.16 18.92
CA ASN A 395 0.42 -0.98 17.76
C ASN A 395 0.91 -2.43 17.98
N THR A 396 2.04 -2.66 18.64
CA THR A 396 2.55 -4.02 18.92
C THR A 396 1.73 -4.75 20.00
N ALA A 397 1.10 -4.01 20.92
CA ALA A 397 0.25 -4.56 21.97
C ALA A 397 -1.07 -5.17 21.44
N ASN A 398 -1.52 -4.74 20.26
CA ASN A 398 -2.60 -5.38 19.51
C ASN A 398 -2.05 -5.86 18.17
N ASP A 399 -1.68 -7.15 18.10
CA ASP A 399 -1.32 -7.94 16.90
C ASP A 399 -1.06 -7.13 15.62
N VAL A 400 0.08 -6.43 15.57
CA VAL A 400 0.72 -6.09 14.28
C VAL A 400 1.50 -7.33 13.90
N LYS A 401 1.11 -7.95 12.78
CA LYS A 401 1.75 -9.17 12.30
C LYS A 401 3.23 -8.85 12.13
N THR A 402 4.10 -9.51 12.91
CA THR A 402 5.58 -9.42 12.90
C THR A 402 6.17 -9.37 11.49
N ILE A 403 5.45 -9.91 10.52
CA ILE A 403 5.71 -9.86 9.08
C ILE A 403 5.89 -8.43 8.53
N GLN A 404 5.10 -7.43 8.95
CA GLN A 404 5.16 -6.06 8.41
C GLN A 404 6.43 -5.32 8.85
N LEU A 405 6.88 -5.55 10.10
CA LEU A 405 8.16 -5.02 10.60
C LEU A 405 9.38 -5.64 9.90
N ILE A 406 9.22 -6.85 9.35
CA ILE A 406 10.27 -7.55 8.60
C ILE A 406 10.37 -7.02 7.18
N SER A 407 9.24 -6.66 6.57
CA SER A 407 9.16 -6.17 5.19
C SER A 407 9.92 -4.87 4.93
N ILE A 408 10.11 -4.04 5.96
CA ILE A 408 10.83 -2.76 5.88
C ILE A 408 12.34 -2.86 6.09
N THR A 409 12.84 -4.04 6.44
CA THR A 409 14.27 -4.27 6.73
C THR A 409 15.13 -4.24 5.46
N ASP A 410 16.39 -3.87 5.59
CA ASP A 410 17.33 -3.81 4.45
C ASP A 410 17.61 -5.20 3.87
N GLU A 411 17.49 -6.25 4.69
CA GLU A 411 17.59 -7.63 4.25
C GLU A 411 16.40 -8.07 3.43
N ALA A 412 15.18 -7.68 3.79
CA ALA A 412 14.01 -7.95 2.95
C ALA A 412 14.15 -7.27 1.59
N LYS A 413 14.70 -6.04 1.54
CA LYS A 413 15.04 -5.35 0.30
C LYS A 413 16.13 -6.10 -0.48
N ALA A 414 17.18 -6.58 0.17
CA ALA A 414 18.27 -7.32 -0.46
C ALA A 414 17.80 -8.67 -1.05
N ILE A 415 16.94 -9.41 -0.33
CA ILE A 415 16.30 -10.62 -0.84
C ILE A 415 15.43 -10.29 -2.05
N GLN A 416 14.66 -9.21 -2.00
CA GLN A 416 13.85 -8.85 -3.16
C GLN A 416 14.70 -8.47 -4.37
N ASN A 417 15.78 -7.71 -4.18
CA ASN A 417 16.71 -7.41 -5.26
C ASN A 417 17.28 -8.70 -5.88
N MET A 418 17.53 -9.75 -5.08
CA MET A 418 17.91 -11.05 -5.62
C MET A 418 16.84 -11.66 -6.54
N PHE A 419 15.56 -11.61 -6.16
CA PHE A 419 14.45 -12.06 -7.01
C PHE A 419 14.32 -11.22 -8.29
N ASN A 420 14.67 -9.93 -8.23
CA ASN A 420 14.65 -9.04 -9.39
C ASN A 420 15.81 -9.29 -10.36
N ILE A 421 16.97 -9.72 -9.86
CA ILE A 421 18.16 -10.02 -10.67
C ILE A 421 18.04 -11.39 -11.35
N GLU A 422 17.48 -12.38 -10.66
CA GLU A 422 17.33 -13.74 -11.17
C GLU A 422 16.13 -13.86 -12.14
N VAL A 423 16.22 -13.21 -13.30
CA VAL A 423 15.25 -13.36 -14.40
C VAL A 423 15.76 -14.41 -15.38
N ARG A 424 15.09 -15.57 -15.44
CA ARG A 424 15.38 -16.58 -16.46
C ARG A 424 14.11 -17.16 -17.06
N SER A 425 14.21 -17.50 -18.34
CA SER A 425 13.15 -17.93 -19.24
C SER A 425 12.15 -18.90 -18.60
N GLY A 426 10.92 -18.41 -18.36
CA GLY A 426 9.72 -19.27 -18.35
C GLY A 426 8.87 -19.37 -17.09
N ASP A 427 9.09 -18.57 -16.03
CA ASP A 427 8.09 -18.11 -15.04
C ASP A 427 8.84 -17.33 -13.95
N ARG A 428 8.74 -15.99 -13.93
CA ARG A 428 9.38 -15.14 -12.92
C ARG A 428 8.57 -15.20 -11.61
N LEU A 429 9.25 -15.41 -10.48
CA LEU A 429 8.63 -15.35 -9.15
C LEU A 429 8.98 -14.00 -8.49
N TYR A 430 8.00 -13.32 -7.91
CA TYR A 430 8.15 -12.02 -7.27
C TYR A 430 8.05 -12.18 -5.75
N TYR A 431 9.05 -11.67 -5.02
CA TYR A 431 8.98 -11.61 -3.55
C TYR A 431 8.21 -10.37 -3.10
N GLU A 432 6.94 -10.57 -2.73
CA GLU A 432 6.04 -9.56 -2.20
C GLU A 432 6.33 -9.34 -0.71
N ARG A 433 7.17 -8.33 -0.42
CA ARG A 433 7.55 -8.00 0.96
C ARG A 433 6.39 -7.27 1.64
N LEU A 434 5.81 -6.26 0.98
CA LEU A 434 4.63 -5.54 1.48
C LEU A 434 3.38 -6.15 0.87
N SER A 435 2.31 -6.31 1.65
CA SER A 435 1.04 -6.80 1.12
C SER A 435 0.59 -5.93 -0.04
N ASN A 436 0.20 -6.56 -1.16
CA ASN A 436 -0.23 -5.86 -2.37
C ASN A 436 0.86 -4.96 -2.99
N GLN A 437 2.13 -5.33 -2.86
CA GLN A 437 3.23 -4.62 -3.50
C GLN A 437 3.25 -4.84 -5.02
N TYR A 438 2.77 -5.98 -5.48
CA TYR A 438 2.70 -6.34 -6.89
C TYR A 438 1.26 -6.68 -7.28
N PRO A 439 0.32 -5.73 -7.22
CA PRO A 439 -1.10 -5.99 -7.51
C PRO A 439 -1.32 -6.57 -8.92
N GLU A 440 -0.46 -6.21 -9.87
CA GLU A 440 -0.46 -6.61 -11.28
C GLU A 440 0.01 -8.06 -11.53
N ILE A 441 0.73 -8.65 -10.56
CA ILE A 441 1.23 -10.02 -10.70
C ILE A 441 0.14 -10.99 -10.24
N GLY A 442 -0.07 -12.11 -10.95
CA GLY A 442 -0.99 -13.14 -10.45
C GLY A 442 -0.45 -13.79 -9.17
N GLU A 443 -1.31 -14.17 -8.22
CA GLU A 443 -0.89 -14.82 -6.95
C GLU A 443 0.01 -16.05 -7.16
N SER A 444 -0.15 -16.75 -8.29
CA SER A 444 0.69 -17.90 -8.64
C SER A 444 2.15 -17.55 -8.96
N TYR A 445 2.47 -16.26 -9.14
CA TYR A 445 3.81 -15.74 -9.43
C TYR A 445 4.33 -14.83 -8.32
N LYS A 446 3.64 -14.76 -7.18
CA LYS A 446 4.10 -14.06 -5.97
C LYS A 446 4.52 -15.08 -4.92
N ILE A 447 5.41 -14.64 -4.04
CA ILE A 447 5.64 -15.28 -2.76
C ILE A 447 5.68 -14.22 -1.67
N GLN A 448 4.91 -14.42 -0.62
CA GLN A 448 4.91 -13.54 0.55
C GLN A 448 5.96 -13.96 1.56
N THR A 449 6.32 -13.05 2.47
CA THR A 449 7.34 -13.28 3.53
C THR A 449 7.09 -14.56 4.33
N THR A 450 5.83 -14.95 4.55
CA THR A 450 5.48 -16.21 5.24
C THR A 450 5.88 -17.45 4.46
N ASP A 451 5.64 -17.47 3.15
CA ASP A 451 5.93 -18.64 2.33
C ASP A 451 7.40 -18.67 1.89
N LEU A 452 8.04 -17.50 1.77
CA LEU A 452 9.49 -17.37 1.67
C LEU A 452 10.16 -17.98 2.91
N PHE A 453 9.68 -17.66 4.11
CA PHE A 453 10.15 -18.24 5.37
C PHE A 453 9.97 -19.78 5.39
N ARG A 454 8.77 -20.26 5.07
CA ARG A 454 8.46 -21.70 5.07
C ARG A 454 9.30 -22.46 4.06
N SER A 455 9.49 -21.92 2.85
CA SER A 455 10.30 -22.56 1.82
C SER A 455 11.76 -22.69 2.28
N TYR A 456 12.33 -21.64 2.86
CA TYR A 456 13.70 -21.64 3.38
C TYR A 456 13.88 -22.64 4.52
N TYR A 457 13.04 -22.59 5.56
CA TYR A 457 13.20 -23.47 6.73
C TYR A 457 12.88 -24.94 6.43
N SER A 458 12.02 -25.20 5.44
CA SER A 458 11.76 -26.58 5.00
C SER A 458 12.97 -27.21 4.33
N THR A 459 13.82 -26.41 3.68
CA THR A 459 14.97 -26.86 2.88
C THR A 459 16.27 -26.62 3.63
N PHE A 460 16.74 -25.39 3.66
CA PHE A 460 18.00 -24.98 4.28
C PHE A 460 17.95 -24.97 5.81
N GLY A 461 16.76 -24.91 6.39
CA GLY A 461 16.56 -25.15 7.82
C GLY A 461 16.39 -26.64 8.18
N VAL A 462 16.21 -27.53 7.19
CA VAL A 462 15.92 -28.97 7.36
C VAL A 462 14.82 -29.23 8.41
N ALA A 463 13.85 -28.32 8.53
CA ALA A 463 12.86 -28.30 9.61
C ALA A 463 11.40 -28.29 9.12
N PRO A 464 10.99 -29.12 8.13
CA PRO A 464 9.62 -29.12 7.61
C PRO A 464 8.57 -29.48 8.69
N HIS A 465 8.94 -30.30 9.69
CA HIS A 465 8.08 -30.63 10.82
C HIS A 465 7.66 -29.41 11.66
N LYS A 466 8.43 -28.31 11.64
CA LYS A 466 8.13 -27.10 12.41
C LYS A 466 7.19 -26.11 11.70
N LEU A 467 6.83 -26.37 10.44
CA LEU A 467 6.18 -25.40 9.53
C LEU A 467 4.73 -25.75 9.17
N THR A 468 4.17 -26.80 9.76
CA THR A 468 2.89 -27.34 9.29
C THR A 468 1.71 -26.78 10.09
N VAL A 469 0.57 -26.57 9.41
CA VAL A 469 -0.63 -25.83 9.84
C VAL A 469 -1.06 -26.10 11.28
N GLY A 470 -1.13 -25.04 12.10
CA GLY A 470 -1.67 -25.06 13.47
C GLY A 470 -0.71 -24.54 14.55
N TYR A 471 0.58 -24.44 14.26
CA TYR A 471 1.58 -23.94 15.21
C TYR A 471 2.35 -22.75 14.62
N GLY A 472 1.66 -21.61 14.47
CA GLY A 472 2.30 -20.34 14.12
C GLY A 472 3.26 -19.80 15.20
N GLY A 473 3.63 -20.60 16.20
CA GLY A 473 4.56 -20.25 17.28
C GLY A 473 6.02 -20.25 16.81
N PHE A 474 6.44 -21.25 16.04
CA PHE A 474 7.81 -21.32 15.49
C PHE A 474 8.07 -20.23 14.46
N GLU A 475 7.12 -20.02 13.55
CA GLU A 475 7.16 -18.92 12.57
C GLU A 475 7.25 -17.57 13.30
N ARG A 476 6.37 -17.31 14.28
CA ARG A 476 6.40 -16.07 15.08
C ARG A 476 7.70 -15.91 15.88
N GLU A 477 8.22 -16.97 16.47
CA GLU A 477 9.45 -16.93 17.26
C GLU A 477 10.67 -16.59 16.39
N MET A 478 10.79 -17.23 15.22
CA MET A 478 11.93 -17.00 14.33
C MET A 478 11.85 -15.65 13.62
N LEU A 479 10.65 -15.21 13.24
CA LEU A 479 10.41 -13.86 12.70
C LEU A 479 10.77 -12.79 13.75
N LYS A 480 10.41 -12.98 15.03
CA LYS A 480 10.78 -12.06 16.12
C LYS A 480 12.29 -11.96 16.35
N ARG A 481 13.03 -13.05 16.18
CA ARG A 481 14.48 -13.05 16.41
C ARG A 481 15.27 -12.30 15.35
N LYS A 482 14.67 -11.96 14.18
CA LYS A 482 15.35 -11.41 13.00
C LYS A 482 16.56 -12.24 12.49
N ASP A 483 16.85 -13.38 13.12
CA ASP A 483 17.94 -14.31 12.82
C ASP A 483 17.85 -14.88 11.40
N PHE A 484 16.64 -14.91 10.83
CA PHE A 484 16.36 -15.39 9.48
C PHE A 484 16.88 -14.46 8.39
N LEU A 485 16.93 -13.14 8.61
CA LEU A 485 17.32 -12.14 7.61
C LEU A 485 18.84 -11.86 7.60
N GLY A 486 19.49 -12.07 8.74
CA GLY A 486 20.93 -12.21 8.83
C GLY A 486 21.74 -10.98 8.44
N THR A 487 21.62 -9.87 9.15
CA THR A 487 22.70 -8.87 9.22
C THR A 487 23.63 -9.15 10.40
N LYS A 488 24.93 -8.99 10.16
CA LYS A 488 25.88 -8.68 11.22
C LYS A 488 25.90 -7.17 11.47
N SER A 489 26.34 -6.75 12.65
CA SER A 489 26.57 -5.36 13.03
C SER A 489 27.57 -4.59 12.13
N ASN A 490 28.15 -5.25 11.12
CA ASN A 490 29.13 -4.71 10.18
C ASN A 490 28.66 -4.69 8.72
N GLY A 491 27.35 -4.85 8.45
CA GLY A 491 26.77 -4.73 7.11
C GLY A 491 26.99 -5.92 6.17
N GLN A 492 27.62 -7.01 6.62
CA GLN A 492 27.70 -8.26 5.84
C GLN A 492 26.48 -9.16 6.10
N THR A 493 25.87 -9.68 5.04
CA THR A 493 24.81 -10.70 5.12
C THR A 493 25.38 -12.01 5.68
N LYS A 494 24.65 -12.67 6.58
CA LYS A 494 25.03 -13.92 7.25
C LYS A 494 24.80 -15.14 6.35
N GLN A 495 23.86 -15.05 5.41
CA GLN A 495 23.36 -16.13 4.56
C GLN A 495 23.49 -15.76 3.07
N ASP A 496 23.58 -16.78 2.20
CA ASP A 496 23.59 -16.59 0.74
C ASP A 496 22.17 -16.33 0.23
N LEU A 497 21.91 -15.14 -0.30
CA LEU A 497 20.58 -14.71 -0.72
C LEU A 497 19.94 -15.61 -1.80
N ARG A 498 20.76 -16.32 -2.59
CA ARG A 498 20.30 -17.26 -3.62
C ARG A 498 19.49 -18.42 -3.03
N THR A 499 19.67 -18.72 -1.74
CA THR A 499 18.93 -19.77 -1.04
C THR A 499 17.45 -19.48 -0.92
N TYR A 500 17.07 -18.22 -0.61
CA TYR A 500 15.66 -17.84 -0.52
C TYR A 500 14.98 -17.91 -1.88
N TYR A 501 15.67 -17.47 -2.93
CA TYR A 501 15.14 -17.55 -4.28
C TYR A 501 14.91 -19.00 -4.70
N ILE A 502 15.94 -19.85 -4.58
CA ILE A 502 15.86 -21.23 -5.07
C ILE A 502 14.87 -22.10 -4.29
N SER A 503 14.73 -21.88 -2.97
CA SER A 503 13.71 -22.56 -2.16
C SER A 503 12.30 -22.10 -2.54
N SER A 504 12.12 -20.80 -2.77
CA SER A 504 10.82 -20.19 -3.07
C SER A 504 10.29 -20.60 -4.44
N ILE A 505 11.13 -20.58 -5.46
CA ILE A 505 10.72 -20.99 -6.82
C ILE A 505 10.41 -22.49 -6.86
N ALA A 506 11.22 -23.33 -6.21
CA ALA A 506 10.93 -24.75 -6.09
C ALA A 506 9.62 -25.02 -5.33
N PHE A 507 9.35 -24.24 -4.27
CA PHE A 507 8.10 -24.34 -3.51
C PHE A 507 6.88 -24.01 -4.36
N ASN A 508 6.93 -22.90 -5.11
CA ASN A 508 5.83 -22.44 -5.96
C ASN A 508 5.45 -23.49 -7.02
N TYR A 509 6.45 -24.05 -7.73
CA TYR A 509 6.22 -25.12 -8.71
C TYR A 509 5.69 -26.40 -8.06
N LEU A 510 6.24 -26.80 -6.92
CA LEU A 510 5.80 -27.98 -6.19
C LEU A 510 4.35 -27.84 -5.74
N GLU A 511 3.95 -26.68 -5.24
CA GLU A 511 2.58 -26.44 -4.79
C GLU A 511 1.58 -26.54 -5.95
N ARG A 512 1.89 -25.91 -7.09
CA ARG A 512 1.09 -26.03 -8.33
C ARG A 512 0.95 -27.49 -8.76
N PHE A 513 2.05 -28.25 -8.74
CA PHE A 513 2.07 -29.67 -9.10
C PHE A 513 1.22 -30.52 -8.15
N LEU A 514 1.38 -30.36 -6.83
CA LEU A 514 0.60 -31.10 -5.83
C LEU A 514 -0.89 -30.77 -5.92
N ARG A 515 -1.26 -29.50 -6.06
CA ARG A 515 -2.68 -29.08 -6.24
C ARG A 515 -3.32 -29.76 -7.45
N SER A 516 -2.57 -29.87 -8.55
CA SER A 516 -3.08 -30.46 -9.80
C SER A 516 -3.09 -31.99 -9.79
N LYS A 517 -2.05 -32.65 -9.25
CA LYS A 517 -1.81 -34.09 -9.45
C LYS A 517 -1.92 -34.93 -8.17
N TYR A 518 -1.60 -34.36 -7.01
CA TYR A 518 -1.56 -35.06 -5.72
C TYR A 518 -2.16 -34.21 -4.58
N PRO A 519 -3.42 -33.75 -4.68
CA PRO A 519 -3.99 -32.77 -3.74
C PRO A 519 -4.04 -33.29 -2.29
N TYR A 520 -4.13 -34.60 -2.10
CA TYR A 520 -4.09 -35.24 -0.79
C TYR A 520 -2.72 -35.18 -0.10
N LEU A 521 -1.65 -34.84 -0.81
CA LEU A 521 -0.30 -34.64 -0.26
C LEU A 521 -0.01 -33.18 0.10
N LEU A 522 -0.93 -32.24 -0.11
CA LEU A 522 -0.71 -30.81 0.16
C LEU A 522 -0.38 -30.49 1.61
N SER A 523 -0.85 -31.31 2.56
CA SER A 523 -0.50 -31.19 3.98
C SER A 523 0.97 -31.50 4.28
N LEU A 524 1.67 -32.20 3.36
CA LEU A 524 3.08 -32.59 3.44
C LEU A 524 3.98 -31.78 2.51
N ARG A 525 3.48 -30.70 1.89
CA ARG A 525 4.22 -29.90 0.89
C ARG A 525 5.63 -29.48 1.32
N HIS A 526 5.82 -29.15 2.59
CA HIS A 526 7.14 -28.76 3.13
C HIS A 526 8.10 -29.95 3.21
N HIS A 527 7.62 -31.15 3.56
CA HIS A 527 8.42 -32.37 3.52
C HIS A 527 8.76 -32.76 2.08
N PHE A 528 7.80 -32.68 1.16
CA PHE A 528 8.05 -32.95 -0.26
C PHE A 528 9.04 -31.96 -0.88
N LEU A 529 9.03 -30.69 -0.45
CA LEU A 529 10.04 -29.73 -0.85
C LEU A 529 11.44 -30.14 -0.37
N LEU A 530 11.59 -30.61 0.87
CA LEU A 530 12.86 -31.15 1.35
C LEU A 530 13.31 -32.39 0.56
N LEU A 531 12.40 -33.32 0.26
CA LEU A 531 12.71 -34.51 -0.54
C LEU A 531 13.14 -34.17 -1.97
N LEU A 532 12.58 -33.11 -2.56
CA LEU A 532 13.03 -32.60 -3.86
C LEU A 532 14.51 -32.21 -3.82
N PHE A 533 14.95 -31.48 -2.80
CA PHE A 533 16.35 -31.10 -2.62
C PHE A 533 17.26 -32.31 -2.35
N ILE A 534 16.82 -33.25 -1.51
CA ILE A 534 17.55 -34.51 -1.26
C ILE A 534 17.64 -35.37 -2.53
N SER A 535 16.67 -35.26 -3.44
CA SER A 535 16.76 -35.95 -4.72
C SER A 535 17.94 -35.42 -5.54
N VAL A 536 18.26 -34.12 -5.47
CA VAL A 536 19.36 -33.51 -6.22
C VAL A 536 20.71 -33.89 -5.62
N ASP A 537 20.83 -33.88 -4.29
CA ASP A 537 22.00 -34.37 -3.55
C ASP A 537 21.52 -35.18 -2.34
N LYS A 538 21.83 -36.48 -2.34
CA LYS A 538 21.41 -37.41 -1.27
C LYS A 538 21.93 -36.99 0.11
N GLU A 539 23.03 -36.26 0.16
CA GLU A 539 23.66 -35.79 1.39
C GLU A 539 23.24 -34.34 1.73
N PHE A 540 22.29 -33.73 1.01
CA PHE A 540 21.84 -32.35 1.29
C PHE A 540 21.44 -32.17 2.76
N HIS A 541 20.63 -33.08 3.28
CA HIS A 541 20.14 -33.04 4.66
C HIS A 541 21.22 -33.19 5.74
N THR A 542 22.41 -33.68 5.40
CA THR A 542 23.55 -33.79 6.32
C THR A 542 24.62 -32.72 6.09
N LYS A 543 24.73 -32.19 4.86
CA LYS A 543 25.68 -31.13 4.47
C LYS A 543 25.22 -29.74 4.87
N VAL A 544 23.92 -29.54 5.05
CA VAL A 544 23.36 -28.25 5.43
C VAL A 544 23.37 -28.13 6.95
N GLU A 545 24.27 -27.30 7.47
CA GLU A 545 24.09 -26.76 8.81
C GLU A 545 23.15 -25.57 8.74
N PRO A 546 22.09 -25.54 9.58
CA PRO A 546 21.30 -24.34 9.77
C PRO A 546 22.24 -23.17 10.04
N TYR A 547 22.10 -22.07 9.29
CA TYR A 547 22.82 -20.80 9.51
C TYR A 547 24.30 -20.73 9.07
N LYS A 548 24.83 -21.68 8.28
CA LYS A 548 26.17 -21.55 7.65
C LYS A 548 26.16 -20.76 6.33
N ARG A 549 27.31 -20.14 6.00
CA ARG A 549 27.52 -19.15 4.93
C ARG A 549 27.55 -19.68 3.49
N SER A 550 27.83 -20.96 3.27
CA SER A 550 28.11 -21.50 1.93
C SER A 550 27.15 -22.63 1.59
N VAL A 551 26.35 -22.43 0.54
CA VAL A 551 25.49 -23.47 -0.02
C VAL A 551 26.26 -24.24 -1.09
N PRO A 552 26.11 -25.56 -1.17
CA PRO A 552 26.73 -26.33 -2.24
C PRO A 552 26.20 -25.87 -3.61
N GLU A 553 27.08 -25.38 -4.48
CA GLU A 553 26.71 -24.82 -5.80
C GLU A 553 26.01 -25.85 -6.70
N ASN A 554 26.23 -27.15 -6.47
CA ASN A 554 25.52 -28.24 -7.12
C ASN A 554 24.02 -28.26 -6.80
N ILE A 555 23.61 -27.82 -5.60
CA ILE A 555 22.19 -27.70 -5.23
C ILE A 555 21.53 -26.57 -6.00
N ILE A 556 22.15 -25.37 -5.97
CA ILE A 556 21.64 -24.20 -6.68
C ILE A 556 21.51 -24.53 -8.16
N THR A 557 22.57 -25.04 -8.78
CA THR A 557 22.58 -25.43 -10.19
C THR A 557 21.58 -26.55 -10.50
N GLY A 558 21.47 -27.55 -9.62
CA GLY A 558 20.60 -28.70 -9.83
C GLY A 558 19.11 -28.36 -9.77
N ILE A 559 18.69 -27.56 -8.78
CA ILE A 559 17.30 -27.09 -8.67
C ILE A 559 17.00 -26.10 -9.80
N THR A 560 17.93 -25.20 -10.14
CA THR A 560 17.76 -24.25 -11.25
C THR A 560 17.46 -24.98 -12.56
N LYS A 561 18.27 -25.99 -12.90
CA LYS A 561 18.06 -26.82 -14.11
C LYS A 561 16.74 -27.61 -14.12
N LEU A 562 16.23 -27.98 -12.94
CA LEU A 562 14.93 -28.64 -12.83
C LEU A 562 13.81 -27.65 -13.13
N VAL A 563 13.86 -26.46 -12.52
CA VAL A 563 12.85 -25.40 -12.67
C VAL A 563 12.80 -24.85 -14.10
N GLU A 564 13.95 -24.72 -14.78
CA GLU A 564 14.05 -24.32 -16.20
C GLU A 564 13.32 -25.27 -17.16
N SER A 565 12.95 -26.48 -16.72
CA SER A 565 12.30 -27.48 -17.56
C SER A 565 11.14 -28.14 -16.83
N LYS A 566 9.95 -27.55 -16.96
CA LYS A 566 8.68 -28.05 -16.39
C LYS A 566 8.50 -29.56 -16.54
N SER A 567 8.77 -30.13 -17.71
CA SER A 567 8.67 -31.58 -17.94
C SER A 567 9.62 -32.41 -17.05
N LYS A 568 10.87 -31.95 -16.85
CA LYS A 568 11.85 -32.59 -15.96
C LYS A 568 11.43 -32.44 -14.49
N PHE A 569 10.96 -31.25 -14.11
CA PHE A 569 10.46 -30.98 -12.77
C PHE A 569 9.27 -31.88 -12.43
N ASP A 570 8.26 -31.92 -13.30
CA ASP A 570 7.05 -32.73 -13.15
C ASP A 570 7.39 -34.23 -13.11
N THR A 571 8.30 -34.70 -13.98
CA THR A 571 8.77 -36.10 -13.98
C THR A 571 9.46 -36.46 -12.67
N ARG A 572 10.31 -35.55 -12.16
CA ARG A 572 11.04 -35.73 -10.90
C ARG A 572 10.07 -35.79 -9.72
N LEU A 573 9.15 -34.83 -9.63
CA LEU A 573 8.16 -34.77 -8.56
C LEU A 573 7.18 -35.94 -8.62
N LYS A 574 6.74 -36.34 -9.81
CA LYS A 574 5.92 -37.54 -9.99
C LYS A 574 6.61 -38.76 -9.40
N LYS A 575 7.88 -39.00 -9.73
CA LYS A 575 8.67 -40.11 -9.16
C LYS A 575 8.76 -40.03 -7.63
N ILE A 576 8.96 -38.84 -7.06
CA ILE A 576 9.03 -38.63 -5.60
C ILE A 576 7.67 -38.94 -4.95
N CYS A 577 6.58 -38.43 -5.52
CA CYS A 577 5.22 -38.61 -5.00
C CYS A 577 4.77 -40.07 -5.08
N ASP A 578 4.96 -40.72 -6.23
CA ASP A 578 4.60 -42.13 -6.43
C ASP A 578 5.39 -43.03 -5.46
N LEU A 579 6.69 -42.80 -5.31
CA LEU A 579 7.52 -43.54 -4.34
C LEU A 579 7.03 -43.35 -2.91
N ALA A 580 6.65 -42.13 -2.52
CA ALA A 580 6.11 -41.85 -1.20
C ALA A 580 4.77 -42.57 -0.99
N VAL A 581 3.85 -42.51 -1.96
CA VAL A 581 2.54 -43.19 -1.89
C VAL A 581 2.68 -44.70 -1.75
N ASP A 582 3.69 -45.30 -2.39
CA ASP A 582 3.87 -46.75 -2.39
C ASP A 582 4.73 -47.28 -1.23
N ASN A 583 5.49 -46.42 -0.53
CA ASN A 583 6.46 -46.87 0.48
C ASN A 583 6.32 -46.18 1.84
N PHE A 584 5.56 -45.09 1.94
CA PHE A 584 5.42 -44.31 3.17
C PHE A 584 4.13 -44.63 3.90
N ASP A 585 3.83 -45.92 4.08
CA ASP A 585 2.61 -46.43 4.73
C ASP A 585 2.42 -45.98 6.18
N PHE A 586 3.47 -45.41 6.79
CA PHE A 586 3.47 -44.78 8.10
C PHE A 586 2.87 -43.36 8.09
N PHE A 587 2.81 -42.72 6.92
CA PHE A 587 2.21 -41.40 6.71
C PHE A 587 1.06 -41.38 5.71
N ILE A 588 1.01 -42.32 4.77
CA ILE A 588 0.01 -42.39 3.72
C ILE A 588 -0.84 -43.65 3.91
N GLU A 589 -2.16 -43.47 3.89
CA GLU A 589 -3.16 -44.54 3.80
C GLU A 589 -3.60 -44.64 2.37
N LYS A 590 -3.32 -45.79 1.76
CA LYS A 590 -3.85 -46.17 0.47
C LYS A 590 -4.94 -47.20 0.71
N THR A 591 -6.20 -46.80 0.60
CA THR A 591 -7.34 -47.74 0.55
C THR A 591 -7.77 -47.95 -0.90
N PRO A 592 -8.56 -49.00 -1.21
CA PRO A 592 -9.12 -49.20 -2.54
C PRO A 592 -9.95 -48.02 -3.04
N GLU A 593 -10.50 -47.21 -2.12
CA GLU A 593 -11.41 -46.10 -2.41
C GLU A 593 -10.73 -44.72 -2.34
N LYS A 594 -9.67 -44.53 -1.53
CA LYS A 594 -9.05 -43.22 -1.31
C LYS A 594 -7.60 -43.30 -0.82
N THR A 595 -6.77 -42.36 -1.28
CA THR A 595 -5.45 -42.10 -0.69
C THR A 595 -5.54 -40.86 0.23
N LYS A 596 -5.09 -40.98 1.49
CA LYS A 596 -5.11 -39.88 2.49
C LYS A 596 -3.89 -39.96 3.39
N VAL A 597 -3.60 -38.89 4.13
CA VAL A 597 -2.50 -38.86 5.12
C VAL A 597 -3.00 -39.39 6.48
N LYS A 598 -2.29 -40.35 7.09
CA LYS A 598 -2.73 -41.20 8.22
C LYS A 598 -2.83 -40.52 9.59
N SER A 599 -1.89 -39.65 9.99
CA SER A 599 -1.91 -39.01 11.33
C SER A 599 -0.86 -37.92 11.47
N LYS A 600 -0.93 -37.06 12.51
CA LYS A 600 0.06 -35.99 12.80
C LYS A 600 1.46 -36.48 13.23
N SER A 601 1.84 -37.73 12.99
CA SER A 601 3.17 -38.26 13.35
C SER A 601 4.33 -37.66 12.52
N TYR A 602 4.05 -37.01 11.38
CA TYR A 602 5.04 -36.31 10.56
C TYR A 602 5.39 -34.90 11.04
N TYR A 603 4.69 -34.39 12.07
CA TYR A 603 4.98 -33.10 12.71
C TYR A 603 6.12 -33.20 13.74
N THR A 604 6.77 -34.37 13.86
CA THR A 604 7.92 -34.57 14.73
C THR A 604 9.21 -34.62 13.92
N GLU A 605 10.31 -34.28 14.59
CA GLU A 605 11.66 -34.44 14.04
C GLU A 605 11.92 -35.90 13.66
N GLU A 606 11.59 -36.84 14.55
CA GLU A 606 11.68 -38.29 14.29
C GLU A 606 10.87 -38.72 13.06
N GLY A 607 9.69 -38.13 12.84
CA GLY A 607 8.87 -38.38 11.65
C GLY A 607 9.56 -37.89 10.37
N THR A 608 10.20 -36.71 10.43
CA THR A 608 10.98 -36.18 9.31
C THR A 608 12.17 -37.07 8.99
N GLU A 609 12.94 -37.50 10.00
CA GLU A 609 14.08 -38.41 9.84
C GLU A 609 13.67 -39.75 9.25
N LYS A 610 12.55 -40.33 9.71
CA LYS A 610 11.98 -41.57 9.15
C LYS A 610 11.63 -41.40 7.67
N MET A 611 11.04 -40.26 7.30
CA MET A 611 10.73 -39.96 5.90
C MET A 611 11.99 -39.89 5.04
N ILE A 612 13.00 -39.15 5.49
CA ILE A 612 14.28 -38.99 4.78
C ILE A 612 14.98 -40.34 4.62
N LYS A 613 15.09 -41.11 5.70
CA LYS A 613 15.71 -42.44 5.66
C LYS A 613 14.99 -43.36 4.67
N LYS A 614 13.66 -43.40 4.72
CA LYS A 614 12.88 -44.25 3.82
C LYS A 614 12.99 -43.80 2.37
N PHE A 615 13.04 -42.50 2.13
CA PHE A 615 13.27 -41.94 0.81
C PHE A 615 14.63 -42.38 0.26
N LEU A 616 15.71 -42.24 1.03
CA LEU A 616 17.06 -42.62 0.62
C LEU A 616 17.21 -44.13 0.35
N GLU A 617 16.49 -44.98 1.08
CA GLU A 617 16.45 -46.43 0.84
C GLU A 617 15.82 -46.80 -0.51
N LYS A 618 14.89 -45.97 -1.03
CA LYS A 618 14.03 -46.32 -2.16
C LYS A 618 14.31 -45.51 -3.43
N TYR A 619 14.92 -44.33 -3.31
CA TYR A 619 15.09 -43.34 -4.38
C TYR A 619 16.47 -43.40 -5.05
#